data_AF-A0A960WEK1-F1
#
_entry.id   AF-A0A960WEK1-F1
#
_cell.length_a   1.000
_cell.length_b   1.000
_cell.length_c   1.000
_cell.angle_alpha   90.00
_cell.angle_beta   90.00
_cell.angle_gamma   90.00
#
_symmetry.space_group_name_H-M   'P 1'
#
loop_
_entity.id
_entity.type
_entity.pdbx_description
1 polymer ?
#
loop_
_entity_poly.entity_id
_entity_poly.type
_entity_poly.pdbx_seq_one_letter_code
_entity_poly.pdbx_strand_id
1 'polypeptide(L)' 'MKHEVLSGEKIMMVQPVDQKQKPMGSMFLALDKVQCGVGDLVLVVDEGNSARLILDNAKAPQRAIILAIVDNVDLYS' A
#
# COMPACT_ATOMS: atom_id res chain seq x y z
N MET A 1 -3.54 -11.73 -17.16
CA MET A 1 -2.87 -10.69 -17.95
C MET A 1 -2.76 -9.45 -17.06
N LYS A 2 -1.56 -8.95 -16.77
CA LYS A 2 -1.37 -7.72 -15.97
C LYS A 2 -1.70 -6.52 -16.86
N HIS A 3 -2.40 -5.52 -16.35
CA HIS A 3 -2.63 -4.27 -17.09
C HIS A 3 -1.28 -3.62 -17.41
N GLU A 4 -1.08 -3.03 -18.60
CA GLU A 4 0.23 -2.49 -19.03
C GLU A 4 0.81 -1.47 -18.04
N VAL A 5 -0.06 -0.66 -17.43
CA VAL A 5 0.26 0.30 -16.36
C VAL A 5 0.92 -0.35 -15.12
N LEU A 6 0.82 -1.69 -14.96
CA LEU A 6 1.42 -2.44 -13.85
C LEU A 6 2.70 -3.19 -14.25
N SER A 7 3.15 -3.03 -15.50
CA SER A 7 4.40 -3.62 -15.98
C SER A 7 5.60 -2.94 -15.30
N GLY A 8 6.55 -3.72 -14.81
CA GLY A 8 7.71 -3.21 -14.04
C GLY A 8 7.41 -2.85 -12.58
N GLU A 9 6.14 -2.82 -12.18
CA GLU A 9 5.75 -2.46 -10.81
C GLU A 9 5.81 -3.65 -9.85
N LYS A 10 6.39 -3.40 -8.66
CA LYS A 10 6.39 -4.33 -7.54
C LYS A 10 5.01 -4.31 -6.85
N ILE A 11 4.43 -5.49 -6.67
CA ILE A 11 3.12 -5.66 -6.03
C ILE A 11 3.31 -6.50 -4.78
N MET A 12 2.77 -6.03 -3.67
CA MET A 12 2.85 -6.67 -2.37
C MET A 12 1.45 -7.08 -1.90
N MET A 13 1.37 -8.20 -1.19
CA MET A 13 0.20 -8.54 -0.40
C MET A 13 0.34 -7.85 0.96
N VAL A 14 -0.66 -7.03 1.31
CA VAL A 14 -0.69 -6.27 2.57
C VAL A 14 -1.89 -6.71 3.41
N GLN A 15 -1.73 -6.66 4.72
CA GLN A 15 -2.80 -6.94 5.68
C GLN A 15 -2.91 -5.77 6.64
N PRO A 16 -4.11 -5.18 6.83
CA PRO A 16 -4.29 -4.19 7.89
C PRO A 16 -3.97 -4.79 9.26
N VAL A 17 -3.50 -3.96 10.17
CA VAL A 17 -3.20 -4.36 11.54
C VAL A 17 -3.86 -3.38 12.51
N ASP A 18 -4.13 -3.85 13.73
CA ASP A 18 -4.50 -2.97 14.83
C ASP A 18 -3.29 -2.21 15.40
N GLN A 19 -3.53 -1.35 16.39
CA GLN A 19 -2.50 -0.58 17.08
C GLN A 19 -1.45 -1.42 17.83
N LYS A 20 -1.66 -2.73 17.99
CA LYS A 20 -0.72 -3.70 18.56
C LYS A 20 -0.04 -4.54 17.48
N GLN A 21 -0.12 -4.10 16.22
CA GLN A 21 0.37 -4.81 15.03
C GLN A 21 -0.24 -6.21 14.85
N LYS A 22 -1.42 -6.46 15.44
CA LYS A 22 -2.12 -7.72 15.22
C LYS A 22 -2.91 -7.65 13.92
N PRO A 23 -2.86 -8.69 13.07
CA PRO A 23 -3.64 -8.75 11.84
C PRO A 23 -5.13 -8.45 12.06
N MET A 24 -5.69 -7.61 11.20
CA MET A 24 -7.09 -7.20 11.23
C MET A 24 -7.64 -7.08 9.79
N GLY A 25 -8.87 -7.54 9.56
CA GLY A 25 -9.53 -7.43 8.26
C GLY A 25 -8.92 -8.32 7.17
N SER A 26 -9.30 -8.04 5.92
CA SER A 26 -8.90 -8.84 4.75
C SER A 26 -7.58 -8.35 4.15
N MET A 27 -6.80 -9.28 3.64
CA MET A 27 -5.59 -8.98 2.86
C MET A 27 -5.96 -8.45 1.46
N PHE A 28 -5.14 -7.57 0.91
CA PHE A 28 -5.30 -7.07 -0.46
C PHE A 28 -3.94 -6.76 -1.11
N LEU A 29 -3.96 -6.52 -2.42
CA LEU A 29 -2.76 -6.19 -3.18
C LEU A 29 -2.53 -4.68 -3.23
N ALA A 30 -1.30 -4.24 -2.97
CA ALA A 30 -0.88 -2.85 -3.09
C ALA A 30 0.35 -2.73 -3.99
N LEU A 31 0.45 -1.62 -4.73
CA LEU A 31 1.68 -1.27 -5.44
C LEU A 31 2.72 -0.75 -4.45
N ASP A 32 3.94 -1.26 -4.55
CA ASP A 32 5.06 -0.81 -3.75
C ASP A 32 5.85 0.27 -4.50
N LYS A 33 5.80 1.50 -3.98
CA LYS A 33 6.56 2.65 -4.48
C LYS A 33 7.73 3.06 -3.59
N VAL A 34 7.94 2.35 -2.47
CA VAL A 34 8.94 2.68 -1.45
C VAL A 34 9.93 1.54 -1.18
N GLN A 35 9.82 0.45 -1.93
CA GLN A 35 10.71 -0.71 -1.89
C GLN A 35 10.67 -1.49 -0.56
N CYS A 36 9.50 -1.62 0.06
CA CYS A 36 9.34 -2.31 1.35
C CYS A 36 9.64 -3.82 1.30
N GLY A 37 10.11 -4.37 2.40
CA GLY A 37 10.32 -5.80 2.63
C GLY A 37 9.07 -6.53 3.11
N VAL A 38 9.18 -7.86 3.20
CA VAL A 38 8.18 -8.69 3.89
C VAL A 38 8.36 -8.48 5.40
N GLY A 39 7.28 -8.15 6.09
CA GLY A 39 7.29 -7.91 7.54
C GLY A 39 7.39 -6.43 7.92
N ASP A 40 7.68 -5.54 6.96
CA ASP A 40 7.65 -4.09 7.20
C ASP A 40 6.23 -3.64 7.56
N LEU A 41 6.12 -2.80 8.58
CA LEU A 41 4.91 -2.04 8.83
C LEU A 41 4.86 -0.88 7.83
N VAL A 42 3.74 -0.71 7.15
CA VAL A 42 3.62 0.25 6.05
C VAL A 42 2.35 1.08 6.13
N LEU A 43 2.40 2.30 5.59
CA LEU A 43 1.22 3.14 5.37
C LEU A 43 0.69 2.89 3.96
N VAL A 44 -0.58 2.49 3.88
CA VAL A 44 -1.26 2.21 2.61
C VAL A 44 -2.40 3.19 2.41
N VAL A 45 -2.44 3.82 1.24
CA VAL A 45 -3.65 4.50 0.77
C VAL A 45 -4.44 3.53 -0.09
N ASP A 46 -5.67 3.25 0.33
CA ASP A 46 -6.68 2.52 -0.46
C ASP A 46 -7.77 3.51 -0.91
N GLU A 47 -7.45 4.31 -1.92
CA GLU A 47 -8.40 5.26 -2.51
C GLU A 47 -8.03 5.59 -3.96
N GLY A 48 -9.00 5.53 -4.87
CA GLY A 48 -8.74 5.57 -6.31
C GLY A 48 -8.26 6.92 -6.82
N ASN A 49 -8.74 8.04 -6.26
CA ASN A 49 -8.32 9.37 -6.70
C ASN A 49 -6.90 9.67 -6.24
N SER A 50 -6.62 9.46 -4.95
CA SER A 50 -5.28 9.61 -4.38
C SER A 50 -4.27 8.71 -5.11
N ALA A 51 -4.62 7.46 -5.40
CA ALA A 51 -3.74 6.55 -6.13
C ALA A 51 -3.38 7.06 -7.54
N ARG A 52 -4.35 7.62 -8.29
CA ARG A 52 -4.09 8.20 -9.62
C ARG A 52 -3.18 9.42 -9.59
N LEU A 53 -3.31 10.26 -8.56
CA LEU A 53 -2.42 11.41 -8.35
C LEU A 53 -0.99 10.96 -8.04
N ILE A 54 -0.83 10.00 -7.13
CA ILE A 54 0.47 9.45 -6.74
C ILE A 54 1.18 8.76 -7.90
N LEU A 55 0.42 8.09 -8.77
CA LEU A 55 0.95 7.42 -9.96
C LEU A 55 1.14 8.35 -11.16
N ASP A 56 0.78 9.63 -11.06
CA ASP A 56 0.67 10.58 -12.17
C ASP A 56 -0.03 9.96 -13.40
N ASN A 57 -1.10 9.20 -13.15
CA ASN A 57 -1.80 8.44 -14.17
C ASN A 57 -3.30 8.41 -13.90
N ALA A 58 -4.03 9.29 -14.60
CA ALA A 58 -5.48 9.45 -14.48
C ALA A 58 -6.28 8.17 -14.80
N LYS A 59 -5.70 7.21 -15.53
CA LYS A 59 -6.34 5.94 -15.91
C LYS A 59 -5.86 4.76 -15.07
N ALA A 60 -5.00 4.99 -14.07
CA ALA A 60 -4.54 3.90 -13.22
C ALA A 60 -5.74 3.20 -12.57
N PRO A 61 -5.90 1.87 -12.79
CA PRO A 61 -6.98 1.12 -12.18
C PRO A 61 -6.66 0.76 -10.72
N GLN A 62 -5.41 0.97 -10.29
CA GLN A 62 -4.98 0.62 -8.95
C GLN A 62 -5.52 1.60 -7.92
N ARG A 63 -6.04 1.06 -6.82
CA ARG A 63 -6.61 1.80 -5.71
C ARG A 63 -5.69 1.84 -4.49
N ALA A 64 -4.88 0.80 -4.32
CA ALA A 64 -4.03 0.58 -3.16
C ALA A 64 -2.54 0.80 -3.48
N ILE A 65 -1.89 1.72 -2.75
CA ILE A 65 -0.47 2.06 -2.89
C ILE A 65 0.19 2.14 -1.51
N ILE A 66 1.37 1.55 -1.39
CA ILE A 66 2.25 1.72 -0.23
C ILE A 66 2.99 3.05 -0.36
N LEU A 67 2.77 3.96 0.58
CA LEU A 67 3.33 5.32 0.56
C LEU A 67 4.58 5.49 1.41
N ALA A 68 4.72 4.70 2.47
CA ALA A 68 5.81 4.81 3.42
C ALA A 68 6.00 3.52 4.21
N ILE A 69 7.23 3.31 4.69
CA ILE A 69 7.58 2.34 5.74
C ILE A 69 7.46 3.08 7.07
N VAL A 70 6.85 2.44 8.06
CA VAL A 70 6.59 3.02 9.38
C VAL A 70 7.69 2.56 10.35
N ASP A 71 8.47 3.51 10.85
CA ASP A 71 9.52 3.22 11.83
C ASP A 71 8.94 3.01 13.24
N ASN A 72 8.03 3.88 13.68
CA ASN A 72 7.40 3.82 15.00
C ASN A 72 5.96 4.36 14.98
N VAL A 73 5.16 3.89 15.92
CA VAL A 73 3.79 4.37 16.17
C VAL A 73 3.68 4.78 17.64
N ASP A 74 3.53 6.08 17.88
CA ASP A 74 3.35 6.63 19.23
C ASP A 74 1.86 6.78 19.54
N LEU A 75 1.41 6.15 20.62
CA LEU A 75 0.04 6.26 21.12
C LEU A 75 0.01 7.17 22.35
N TYR A 76 -0.73 8.27 22.26
CA TYR A 76 -0.99 9.16 23.38
C TYR A 76 -2.39 8.87 23.92
N SER A 77 -2.48 8.60 25.22
CA SER A 77 -3.73 8.33 25.96
C SER A 77 -4.34 9.58 26.55
#